data_AF-A0A3B4B849-F1
#
_entry.id   AF-A0A3B4B849-F1
#
_cell.length_a   1.000
_cell.length_b   1.000
_cell.length_c   1.000
_cell.angle_alpha   90.00
_cell.angle_beta   90.00
_cell.angle_gamma   90.00
#
_symmetry.space_group_name_H-M   'P 1'
#
loop_
_entity.id
_entity.type
_entity.pdbx_description
1 polymer ?
#
loop_
_entity_poly.entity_id
_entity_poly.type
_entity_poly.pdbx_seq_one_letter_code
_entity_poly.pdbx_strand_id
1 'polypeptide(L)'
;IPGLVLVLTQSLFSARGSDGDYQMDIIQELDRTNSTLGITQVPGLHNGSKAFLFRGESRAKPSPGPMFRGKSEFTFLATIQQKSSTSGVIFSIHESEHR
;
A
#
# COMPACT_ATOMS: atom_id res chain seq x y z
N ILE A 1 -1.25 -22.31 1.44
CA ILE A 1 -0.29 -21.49 0.68
C ILE A 1 0.68 -20.89 1.70
N PRO A 2 1.98 -21.27 1.73
CA PRO A 2 2.88 -20.74 2.75
C PRO A 2 3.04 -19.23 2.52
N GLY A 3 2.80 -18.48 3.60
CA GLY A 3 2.46 -17.07 3.58
C GLY A 3 3.42 -16.17 2.80
N LEU A 4 2.82 -15.35 1.94
CA LEU A 4 3.42 -14.10 1.52
C LEU A 4 3.63 -13.24 2.77
N VAL A 5 4.86 -13.25 3.28
CA VAL A 5 5.32 -12.24 4.22
C VAL A 5 5.79 -11.08 3.36
N LEU A 6 4.88 -10.16 3.09
CA LEU A 6 5.22 -8.86 2.53
C LEU A 6 5.43 -7.92 3.71
N VAL A 7 6.58 -7.26 3.77
CA VAL A 7 6.84 -6.18 4.72
C VAL A 7 7.00 -4.88 3.94
N LEU A 8 6.00 -4.00 4.02
CA LEU A 8 6.06 -2.65 3.45
C LEU A 8 6.68 -1.72 4.48
N THR A 9 7.94 -1.31 4.29
CA THR A 9 8.67 -0.50 5.29
C THR A 9 8.66 1.01 5.02
N GLN A 10 8.43 1.40 3.77
CA GLN A 10 8.17 2.77 3.31
C GLN A 10 7.27 2.67 2.07
N SER A 11 6.27 3.53 1.96
CA SER A 11 5.44 3.59 0.74
C SER A 11 5.00 5.01 0.44
N LEU A 12 5.35 5.50 -0.75
CA LEU A 12 4.89 6.78 -1.27
C LEU A 12 4.17 6.56 -2.58
N PHE A 13 2.99 7.15 -2.71
CA PHE A 13 2.30 7.29 -3.98
C PHE A 13 2.33 8.74 -4.41
N SER A 14 2.68 8.99 -5.67
CA SER A 14 2.63 10.30 -6.30
C SER A 14 1.87 10.18 -7.62
N ALA A 15 0.89 11.03 -7.88
CA ALA A 15 0.15 11.06 -9.14
C ALA A 15 0.09 12.47 -9.72
N ARG A 16 0.18 12.56 -11.04
CA ARG A 16 0.18 13.81 -11.81
C ARG A 16 -0.99 13.84 -12.78
N GLY A 17 -1.58 15.01 -12.96
CA GLY A 17 -2.72 15.21 -13.85
C GLY A 17 -3.18 16.66 -13.95
N SER A 18 -4.32 16.86 -14.62
CA SER A 18 -4.91 18.19 -14.86
C SER A 18 -5.27 18.91 -13.55
N ASP A 19 -5.63 18.15 -12.53
CA ASP A 19 -6.13 18.66 -11.25
C ASP A 19 -4.99 18.84 -10.22
N GLY A 20 -3.75 19.04 -10.69
CA GLY A 20 -2.54 19.19 -9.86
C GLY A 20 -1.87 17.87 -9.44
N ASP A 21 -0.72 17.95 -8.79
CA ASP A 21 -0.02 16.77 -8.27
C ASP A 21 -0.62 16.32 -6.92
N TYR A 22 -0.66 15.00 -6.71
CA TYR A 22 -1.13 14.40 -5.47
C TYR A 22 -0.07 13.46 -4.92
N GLN A 23 0.34 13.65 -3.66
CA GLN A 23 1.28 12.76 -2.98
C GLN A 23 0.66 12.24 -1.68
N MET A 24 0.84 10.96 -1.40
CA MET A 24 0.46 10.38 -0.12
C MET A 24 1.45 9.34 0.38
N ASP A 25 1.68 9.35 1.69
CA ASP A 25 2.32 8.26 2.41
C ASP A 25 1.26 7.21 2.77
N ILE A 26 1.37 6.04 2.14
CA ILE A 26 0.38 4.96 2.29
C ILE A 26 0.42 4.37 3.69
N ILE A 27 1.60 4.34 4.33
CA ILE A 27 1.74 3.78 5.67
C ILE A 27 0.99 4.65 6.67
N GLN A 28 1.13 5.97 6.55
CA GLN A 28 0.38 6.91 7.38
C GLN A 28 -1.14 6.85 7.13
N GLU A 29 -1.56 6.70 5.87
CA GLU A 29 -2.99 6.60 5.54
C GLU A 29 -3.63 5.32 6.10
N LEU A 30 -2.90 4.19 6.07
CA LEU A 30 -3.36 2.93 6.64
C LEU A 30 -3.52 2.99 8.16
N ASP A 31 -2.58 3.64 8.85
CA ASP A 31 -2.67 3.90 10.29
C ASP A 31 -3.86 4.81 10.62
N ARG A 32 -4.04 5.89 9.84
CA ARG A 32 -5.12 6.87 10.05
C ARG A 32 -6.50 6.26 9.89
N THR A 33 -6.67 5.40 8.89
CA THR A 33 -7.97 4.80 8.55
C THR A 33 -8.23 3.48 9.28
N ASN A 34 -7.24 2.94 10.00
CA ASN A 34 -7.26 1.61 10.60
C ASN A 34 -7.63 0.52 9.56
N SER A 35 -7.23 0.71 8.30
CA SER A 35 -7.61 -0.15 7.16
C SER A 35 -6.67 -1.35 7.00
N THR A 36 -6.34 -2.00 8.10
CA THR A 36 -5.30 -3.04 8.20
C THR A 36 -5.84 -4.37 8.73
N LEU A 37 -7.13 -4.65 8.50
CA LEU A 37 -7.77 -5.88 8.97
C LEU A 37 -7.01 -7.13 8.46
N GLY A 38 -6.55 -7.96 9.39
CA GLY A 38 -5.74 -9.15 9.07
C GLY A 38 -4.28 -8.86 8.70
N ILE A 39 -3.79 -7.65 8.97
CA ILE A 39 -2.41 -7.21 8.75
C ILE A 39 -1.80 -6.85 10.10
N THR A 40 -0.56 -7.27 10.35
CA THR A 40 0.14 -6.98 11.61
C THR A 40 1.14 -5.86 11.39
N GLN A 41 1.05 -4.78 12.17
CA GLN A 41 2.06 -3.74 12.16
C GLN A 41 3.32 -4.22 12.92
N VAL A 42 4.50 -4.00 12.32
CA VAL A 42 5.80 -4.41 12.83
C VAL A 42 6.82 -3.27 12.67
N PRO A 43 7.97 -3.29 13.38
CA PRO A 43 9.05 -2.35 13.12
C PRO A 43 9.55 -2.44 11.66
N GLY A 44 9.82 -1.30 11.04
CA GLY A 44 10.35 -1.23 9.68
C GLY A 44 11.86 -1.36 9.61
N LEU A 45 12.43 -1.20 8.40
CA LEU A 45 13.86 -1.39 8.14
C LEU A 45 14.74 -0.36 8.88
N HIS A 46 14.23 0.86 9.08
CA HIS A 46 14.93 1.92 9.78
C HIS A 46 14.37 2.11 11.20
N ASN A 47 15.21 2.57 12.13
CA ASN A 47 14.78 2.80 13.50
C ASN A 47 13.65 3.83 13.55
N GLY A 48 12.57 3.52 14.27
CA GLY A 48 11.36 4.36 14.32
C GLY A 48 10.46 4.30 13.07
N SER A 49 10.86 3.59 12.01
CA SER A 49 9.98 3.34 10.86
C SER A 49 8.98 2.22 11.15
N LYS A 50 7.84 2.28 10.47
CA LYS A 50 6.75 1.31 10.60
C LYS A 50 6.72 0.41 9.39
N ALA A 51 6.25 -0.81 9.58
CA ALA A 51 5.97 -1.70 8.49
C ALA A 51 4.74 -2.57 8.73
N PHE A 52 4.25 -3.18 7.66
CA PHE A 52 3.07 -4.02 7.69
C PHE A 52 3.38 -5.42 7.19
N LEU A 53 3.11 -6.40 8.04
CA LEU A 53 3.22 -7.82 7.76
C LEU A 53 1.86 -8.35 7.27
N PHE A 54 1.81 -8.69 5.99
CA PHE A 54 0.65 -9.34 5.38
C PHE A 54 0.73 -10.86 5.59
N ARG A 55 -0.42 -11.54 5.75
CA ARG A 55 -0.50 -12.99 5.91
C ARG A 55 -1.70 -13.53 5.15
N GLY A 56 -1.50 -14.62 4.41
CA GLY A 56 -2.56 -15.22 3.59
C GLY A 56 -2.99 -14.27 2.47
N GLU A 57 -4.30 -13.98 2.39
CA GLU A 57 -4.90 -13.12 1.36
C GLU A 57 -5.25 -11.72 1.88
N SER A 58 -4.70 -11.31 3.03
CA SER A 58 -4.99 -9.98 3.58
C SER A 58 -4.53 -8.86 2.65
N ARG A 59 -5.34 -7.80 2.56
CA ARG A 59 -5.08 -6.64 1.70
C ARG A 59 -5.31 -5.36 2.46
N ALA A 60 -4.40 -4.43 2.29
CA ALA A 60 -4.54 -3.07 2.77
C ALA A 60 -5.40 -2.30 1.76
N LYS A 61 -6.42 -1.60 2.24
CA LYS A 61 -7.30 -0.78 1.42
C LYS A 61 -7.19 0.66 1.90
N PRO A 62 -6.16 1.41 1.47
CA PRO A 62 -6.10 2.83 1.78
C PRO A 62 -7.34 3.54 1.19
N SER A 63 -7.72 4.68 1.76
CA SER A 63 -8.94 5.37 1.34
C SER A 63 -8.91 5.67 -0.17
N PRO A 64 -10.05 5.58 -0.87
CA PRO A 64 -10.14 5.82 -2.30
C PRO A 64 -10.12 7.32 -2.63
N GLY A 65 -9.23 8.09 -2.00
CA GLY A 65 -9.10 9.54 -2.20
C GLY A 65 -8.89 9.91 -3.68
N PRO A 66 -8.68 11.20 -4.01
CA PRO A 66 -8.59 11.66 -5.40
C PRO A 66 -7.35 11.18 -6.17
N MET A 67 -6.63 10.17 -5.67
CA MET A 67 -5.39 9.59 -6.22
C MET A 67 -5.43 9.32 -7.72
N PHE A 68 -6.58 8.89 -8.24
CA PHE A 68 -6.74 8.53 -9.65
C PHE A 68 -7.71 9.45 -10.41
N ARG A 69 -8.41 10.35 -9.73
CA ARG A 69 -9.37 11.24 -10.40
C ARG A 69 -8.58 12.32 -11.14
N GLY A 70 -8.73 12.37 -12.46
CA GLY A 70 -8.06 13.34 -13.33
C GLY A 70 -6.54 13.17 -13.40
N LYS A 71 -6.00 12.01 -12.99
CA LYS A 71 -4.57 11.70 -13.05
C LYS A 71 -4.26 10.75 -14.20
N SER A 72 -3.22 11.07 -14.98
CA SER A 72 -2.79 10.27 -16.13
C SER A 72 -1.57 9.42 -15.82
N GLU A 73 -0.77 9.82 -14.83
CA GLU A 73 0.49 9.18 -14.49
C GLU A 73 0.63 9.08 -12.97
N PHE A 74 1.24 8.00 -12.50
CA PHE A 74 1.59 7.84 -11.10
C PHE A 74 2.91 7.11 -10.91
N THR A 75 3.55 7.37 -9.77
CA THR A 75 4.75 6.72 -9.29
C THR A 75 4.46 6.12 -7.92
N PHE A 76 4.82 4.84 -7.77
CA PHE A 76 4.70 4.11 -6.52
C PHE A 76 6.09 3.68 -6.06
N LEU A 77 6.53 4.20 -4.92
CA LEU A 77 7.78 3.81 -4.29
C LEU A 77 7.44 2.90 -3.11
N ALA A 78 8.04 1.72 -3.06
CA ALA A 78 7.89 0.80 -1.94
C ALA A 78 9.18 0.03 -1.66
N THR A 79 9.43 -0.22 -0.38
CA THR A 79 10.47 -1.14 0.07
C THR A 79 9.81 -2.41 0.60
N ILE A 80 10.19 -3.55 0.02
CA ILE A 80 9.51 -4.83 0.16
C ILE A 80 10.48 -5.89 0.65
N GLN A 81 10.12 -6.56 1.74
CA GLN A 81 10.70 -7.84 2.11
C GLN A 81 9.71 -8.95 1.74
N GLN A 82 10.17 -9.93 0.96
CA GLN A 82 9.36 -11.06 0.52
C GLN A 82 10.14 -12.37 0.69
N LYS A 83 9.46 -13.45 1.07
CA LYS A 83 10.07 -14.79 1.15
C LYS A 83 10.51 -15.28 -0.23
N SER A 84 11.68 -15.92 -0.32
CA SER A 84 12.18 -16.50 -1.56
C SER A 84 11.18 -17.48 -2.18
N SER A 85 11.17 -17.52 -3.52
CA SER A 85 10.32 -18.43 -4.31
C SER A 85 8.82 -18.29 -4.03
N THR A 86 8.36 -17.07 -3.72
CA THR A 86 6.93 -16.73 -3.62
C THR A 86 6.56 -15.68 -4.66
N SER A 87 5.27 -15.54 -4.93
CA SER A 87 4.70 -14.47 -5.76
C SER A 87 3.59 -13.77 -4.98
N GLY A 88 3.44 -12.46 -5.18
CA GLY A 88 2.41 -11.67 -4.51
C GLY A 88 2.04 -10.43 -5.29
N VAL A 89 0.88 -9.86 -4.98
CA VAL A 89 0.43 -8.57 -5.51
C VAL A 89 0.91 -7.46 -4.58
N ILE A 90 1.66 -6.51 -5.12
CA ILE A 90 2.17 -5.34 -4.36
C ILE A 90 1.18 -4.19 -4.40
N PHE A 91 0.55 -3.99 -5.55
CA PHE A 91 -0.39 -2.91 -5.80
C PHE A 91 -1.44 -3.36 -6.82
N SER A 92 -2.69 -3.00 -6.59
CA SER A 92 -3.79 -3.26 -7.53
C SER A 92 -4.86 -2.18 -7.38
N ILE A 93 -5.37 -1.69 -8.49
CA ILE A 93 -6.52 -0.79 -8.53
C ILE A 93 -7.74 -1.67 -8.84
N HIS A 94 -8.76 -1.58 -7.99
CA HIS A 94 -10.05 -2.21 -8.24
C HIS A 94 -11.08 -1.10 -8.40
N GLU A 95 -11.84 -1.15 -9.49
CA GLU A 95 -13.02 -0.32 -9.61
C GLU A 95 -14.07 -0.86 -8.63
N SER A 96 -14.59 0.00 -7.77
CA SER A 96 -15.72 -0.37 -6.93
C SER A 96 -16.92 -0.54 -7.86
N GLU A 97 -17.36 -1.78 -8.09
CA GLU A 97 -18.62 -2.10 -8.79
C GLU A 97 -19.74 -1.22 -8.20
N HIS A 98 -20.08 -0.14 -8.91
CA HIS A 98 -21.27 0.63 -8.60
C HIS A 98 -22.44 -0.16 -9.18
N ARG A 99 -23.27 -0.69 -8.28
CA ARG A 99 -24.61 -1.14 -8.61
C ARG A 99 -25.62 -0.19 -7.99
#